data_AF-G1TYG2-F1
#
_entry.id   AF-G1TYG2-F1
#
_cell.length_a   1.000
_cell.length_b   1.000
_cell.length_c   1.000
_cell.angle_alpha   90.00
_cell.angle_beta   90.00
_cell.angle_gamma   90.00
#
_symmetry.space_group_name_H-M   'P 1'
#
loop_
_entity.id
_entity.type
_entity.pdbx_description
1 polymer ?
#
loop_
_entity_poly.entity_id
_entity_poly.type
_entity_poly.pdbx_seq_one_letter_code
_entity_poly.pdbx_strand_id
1 'polypeptide(L)'
;MSGGGEETPVGCEVPTGGGGKKRDSLGTAGSAHLIIKDLGEIHSRLLDHRPVIQGETRYFVKEFEEKRGLREMRVLENLKNMIHETNEHTLPKCRETMQDNLQQVLQRLQAANDSVCRLQQREQERKKMYNDRLVANEKRRSLQWEEFMKEQPQKRAAVDEEHRKAVARLREQYAEMQKDLAKFATF
;
A
#
# COMPACT_ATOMS: atom_id res chain seq x y z
N MET A 1 67.49 -4.77 40.28
CA MET A 1 68.92 -4.52 40.00
C MET A 1 69.21 -3.05 40.33
N SER A 2 70.31 -2.82 41.06
CA SER A 2 70.89 -1.54 41.54
C SER A 2 70.03 -0.70 42.51
N GLY A 3 70.42 -0.37 43.74
CA GLY A 3 71.72 -0.44 44.44
C GLY A 3 72.36 0.96 44.54
N GLY A 4 72.62 1.44 45.77
CA GLY A 4 73.45 2.62 46.04
C GLY A 4 73.10 3.33 47.35
N GLY A 5 73.91 3.13 48.39
CA GLY A 5 73.84 3.82 49.68
C GLY A 5 74.92 4.89 49.85
N GLU A 6 75.23 5.18 51.13
CA GLU A 6 76.23 6.12 51.71
C GLU A 6 75.76 7.58 51.89
N GLU A 7 76.08 8.32 52.96
CA GLU A 7 76.73 8.06 54.26
C GLU A 7 76.43 9.25 55.20
N THR A 8 76.48 9.02 56.50
CA THR A 8 76.48 10.01 57.60
C THR A 8 77.78 10.82 57.67
N PRO A 9 77.82 11.91 58.46
CA PRO A 9 78.82 11.91 59.53
C PRO A 9 78.32 12.41 60.89
N VAL A 10 79.05 11.91 61.90
CA VAL A 10 78.94 12.09 63.35
C VAL A 10 79.64 13.37 63.81
N GLY A 11 79.11 14.03 64.84
CA GLY A 11 79.80 15.04 65.64
C GLY A 11 79.33 14.98 67.10
N CYS A 12 80.26 14.68 68.01
CA CYS A 12 80.07 14.36 69.42
C CYS A 12 80.23 15.61 70.32
N GLU A 13 79.55 15.61 71.48
CA GLU A 13 80.01 16.02 72.83
C GLU A 13 78.91 16.67 73.71
N VAL A 14 78.94 16.29 74.99
CA VAL A 14 78.04 16.53 76.16
C VAL A 14 79.00 16.97 77.31
N PRO A 15 78.62 17.49 78.52
CA PRO A 15 77.34 17.90 79.16
C PRO A 15 77.39 19.30 79.83
N THR A 16 76.27 19.81 80.37
CA THR A 16 76.24 20.26 81.79
C THR A 16 74.84 20.50 82.37
N GLY A 17 74.57 19.86 83.52
CA GLY A 17 73.72 20.29 84.65
C GLY A 17 72.22 20.47 84.41
N GLY A 18 71.30 20.06 85.27
CA GLY A 18 71.35 19.53 86.62
C GLY A 18 69.99 19.85 87.26
N GLY A 19 69.46 18.95 88.10
CA GLY A 19 68.41 19.30 89.07
C GLY A 19 66.98 18.83 88.79
N GLY A 20 66.63 17.66 89.33
CA GLY A 20 65.59 17.54 90.36
C GLY A 20 64.15 18.03 90.09
N LYS A 21 63.31 17.13 89.55
CA LYS A 21 62.14 16.50 90.22
C LYS A 21 61.05 17.40 90.86
N LYS A 22 59.86 17.43 90.24
CA LYS A 22 58.47 17.37 90.81
C LYS A 22 57.49 17.32 89.60
N ARG A 23 56.85 16.20 89.20
CA ARG A 23 55.81 15.38 89.86
C ARG A 23 54.65 16.28 90.33
N ASP A 24 53.41 16.29 89.82
CA ASP A 24 52.53 15.37 89.08
C ASP A 24 51.49 16.21 88.27
N SER A 25 50.70 15.56 87.39
CA SER A 25 49.34 15.98 86.92
C SER A 25 49.15 16.42 85.46
N LEU A 26 49.66 15.67 84.47
CA LEU A 26 49.26 15.88 83.06
C LEU A 26 48.93 14.58 82.29
N GLY A 27 48.67 13.47 83.00
CA GLY A 27 48.43 12.16 82.36
C GLY A 27 47.03 11.98 81.76
N THR A 28 46.00 12.61 82.33
CA THR A 28 44.60 12.32 81.96
C THR A 28 44.07 13.24 80.86
N ALA A 29 44.45 14.52 80.86
CA ALA A 29 44.01 15.51 79.87
C ALA A 29 44.50 15.20 78.44
N GLY A 30 45.69 14.60 78.32
CA GLY A 30 46.22 14.15 77.02
C GLY A 30 45.43 12.96 76.46
N SER A 31 45.08 11.98 77.31
CA SER A 31 44.36 10.77 76.86
C SER A 31 42.93 11.06 76.38
N ALA A 32 42.17 11.87 77.13
CA ALA A 32 40.81 12.24 76.73
C ALA A 32 40.78 13.09 75.46
N HIS A 33 41.78 13.96 75.28
CA HIS A 33 41.91 14.78 74.08
C HIS A 33 42.24 13.94 72.84
N LEU A 34 43.08 12.91 72.97
CA LEU A 34 43.36 11.95 71.90
C LEU A 34 42.10 11.18 71.50
N ILE A 35 41.32 10.69 72.47
CA ILE A 35 40.07 9.97 72.21
C ILE A 35 39.07 10.85 71.44
N ILE A 36 38.91 12.13 71.82
CA ILE A 36 38.00 13.06 71.13
C ILE A 36 38.46 13.32 69.70
N LYS A 37 39.78 13.47 69.48
CA LYS A 37 40.36 13.64 68.15
C LYS A 37 40.10 12.42 67.27
N ASP A 38 40.34 11.23 67.81
CA ASP A 38 40.12 9.96 67.09
C ASP A 38 38.63 9.76 66.76
N LEU A 39 37.72 10.11 67.67
CA LEU A 39 36.27 10.08 67.44
C LEU A 39 35.85 11.05 66.32
N GLY A 40 36.40 12.27 66.34
CA GLY A 40 36.15 13.26 65.29
C GLY A 40 36.68 12.80 63.93
N GLU A 41 37.85 12.17 63.91
CA GLU A 41 38.44 11.60 62.70
C GLU A 41 37.60 10.45 62.14
N ILE A 42 37.20 9.50 62.98
CA ILE A 42 36.34 8.38 62.58
C ILE A 42 34.99 8.89 62.05
N HIS A 43 34.37 9.85 62.74
CA HIS A 43 33.11 10.46 62.32
C HIS A 43 33.24 11.18 60.96
N SER A 44 34.34 11.89 60.73
CA SER A 44 34.60 12.56 59.44
C SER A 44 34.79 11.57 58.29
N ARG A 45 35.47 10.44 58.53
CA ARG A 45 35.69 9.38 57.53
C ARG A 45 34.41 8.61 57.21
N LEU A 46 33.56 8.36 58.20
CA LEU A 46 32.28 7.67 58.00
C LEU A 46 31.32 8.45 57.09
N LEU A 47 31.39 9.78 57.13
CA LEU A 47 30.53 10.66 56.32
C LEU A 47 31.20 11.13 55.01
N ASP A 48 32.50 10.84 54.83
CA ASP A 48 33.20 11.14 53.58
C ASP A 48 32.89 10.06 52.53
N HIS A 49 31.91 10.35 51.69
CA HIS A 49 31.49 9.49 50.58
C HIS A 49 32.46 9.53 49.39
N ARG A 50 33.47 10.43 49.39
CA ARG A 50 34.41 10.59 48.28
C ARG A 50 35.12 9.30 47.87
N PRO A 51 35.65 8.46 48.79
CA PRO A 51 36.30 7.21 48.40
C PRO A 51 35.34 6.23 47.72
N VAL A 52 34.08 6.17 48.20
CA VAL A 52 33.03 5.30 47.63
C VAL A 52 32.66 5.78 46.24
N ILE A 53 32.29 7.06 46.09
CA ILE A 53 31.90 7.63 44.79
C ILE A 53 33.04 7.56 43.78
N GLN A 54 34.28 7.83 44.18
CA GLN A 54 35.43 7.66 43.30
C GLN A 54 35.67 6.20 42.93
N GLY A 55 35.47 5.26 43.85
CA GLY A 55 35.54 3.83 43.59
C GLY A 55 34.55 3.39 42.53
N GLU A 56 33.28 3.74 42.73
CA GLU A 56 32.19 3.46 41.78
C GLU A 56 32.43 4.11 40.42
N THR A 57 32.86 5.38 40.39
CA THR A 57 33.16 6.09 39.13
C THR A 57 34.28 5.39 38.36
N ARG A 58 35.37 5.00 39.04
CA ARG A 58 36.47 4.25 38.41
C ARG A 58 36.02 2.89 37.91
N TYR A 59 35.20 2.18 38.69
CA TYR A 59 34.64 0.90 38.27
C TYR A 59 33.76 1.05 37.03
N PHE A 60 32.89 2.05 36.99
CA PHE A 60 32.03 2.33 35.84
C PHE A 60 32.83 2.58 34.56
N VAL A 61 33.83 3.47 34.62
CA VAL A 61 34.72 3.77 33.48
C VAL A 61 35.45 2.50 33.03
N LYS A 62 36.04 1.75 33.97
CA LYS A 62 36.76 0.51 33.65
C LYS A 62 35.86 -0.56 33.01
N GLU A 63 34.64 -0.74 33.49
CA GLU A 63 33.71 -1.71 32.90
C GLU A 63 33.25 -1.29 31.51
N PHE A 64 32.79 -0.05 31.35
CA PHE A 64 32.12 0.39 30.13
C PHE A 64 33.06 0.91 29.05
N GLU A 65 34.11 1.64 29.41
CA GLU A 65 35.05 2.21 28.45
C GLU A 65 36.21 1.25 28.13
N GLU A 66 36.71 0.48 29.10
CA GLU A 66 37.84 -0.43 28.87
C GLU A 66 37.38 -1.85 28.50
N LYS A 67 36.70 -2.56 29.41
CA LYS A 67 36.37 -3.99 29.20
C LYS A 67 35.34 -4.19 28.09
N ARG A 68 34.25 -3.42 28.13
CA ARG A 68 33.17 -3.48 27.13
C ARG A 68 33.45 -2.60 25.94
N GLY A 69 34.37 -1.64 26.08
CA GLY A 69 34.87 -0.84 24.98
C GLY A 69 33.78 -0.02 24.29
N LEU A 70 32.84 0.58 25.02
CA LEU A 70 31.73 1.40 24.49
C LEU A 70 30.83 0.66 23.48
N ARG A 71 30.74 -0.67 23.55
CA ARG A 71 29.96 -1.48 22.60
C ARG A 71 28.49 -1.05 22.57
N GLU A 72 27.90 -0.80 23.74
CA GLU A 72 26.51 -0.37 23.88
C GLU A 72 26.26 0.96 23.18
N MET A 73 27.19 1.92 23.30
CA MET A 73 27.10 3.21 22.60
C MET A 73 27.13 3.03 21.08
N ARG A 74 28.04 2.19 20.56
CA ARG A 74 28.07 1.88 19.12
C ARG A 74 26.79 1.21 18.64
N VAL A 75 26.21 0.31 19.43
CA VAL A 75 24.92 -0.34 19.09
C VAL A 75 23.80 0.70 19.04
N LEU A 76 23.74 1.62 20.01
CA LEU A 76 22.74 2.69 20.03
C LEU A 76 22.93 3.67 18.86
N GLU A 77 24.17 4.01 18.51
CA GLU A 77 24.49 4.84 17.35
C GLU A 77 24.05 4.16 16.05
N ASN A 78 24.36 2.88 15.89
CA ASN A 78 23.93 2.08 14.73
C ASN A 78 22.41 2.00 14.65
N LEU A 79 21.73 1.78 15.78
CA LEU A 79 20.27 1.75 15.84
C LEU A 79 19.68 3.11 15.46
N LYS A 80 20.24 4.21 15.98
CA LYS A 80 19.85 5.58 15.62
C LYS A 80 19.98 5.82 14.11
N ASN A 81 21.10 5.42 13.52
CA ASN A 81 21.34 5.58 12.08
C ASN A 81 20.40 4.73 11.23
N MET A 82 20.15 3.48 11.64
CA MET A 82 19.20 2.60 10.96
C MET A 82 17.76 3.13 11.03
N ILE A 83 17.34 3.67 12.19
CA ILE A 83 16.04 4.31 12.35
C ILE A 83 15.94 5.54 11.44
N HIS A 84 16.99 6.37 11.41
CA HIS A 84 17.03 7.55 10.55
C HIS A 84 16.95 7.19 9.06
N GLU A 85 17.75 6.23 8.60
CA GLU A 85 17.71 5.75 7.21
C GLU A 85 16.34 5.17 6.84
N THR A 86 15.75 4.40 7.76
CA THR A 86 14.43 3.80 7.55
C THR A 86 13.35 4.87 7.45
N ASN A 87 13.34 5.84 8.37
CA ASN A 87 12.29 6.84 8.48
C ASN A 87 12.39 7.95 7.42
N GLU A 88 13.61 8.44 7.15
CA GLU A 88 13.79 9.59 6.26
C GLU A 88 13.94 9.18 4.80
N HIS A 89 14.38 7.94 4.51
CA HIS A 89 14.69 7.51 3.14
C HIS A 89 13.84 6.33 2.70
N THR A 90 13.88 5.22 3.45
CA THR A 90 13.24 3.97 3.01
C THR A 90 11.72 4.07 2.98
N LEU A 91 11.11 4.60 4.05
CA LEU A 91 9.66 4.74 4.15
C LEU A 91 9.08 5.76 3.15
N PRO A 92 9.65 6.97 3.00
CA PRO A 92 9.18 7.94 2.00
C PRO A 92 9.28 7.39 0.57
N LYS A 93 10.41 6.79 0.20
CA LYS A 93 10.59 6.17 -1.12
C LYS A 93 9.57 5.05 -1.38
N CYS A 94 9.30 4.23 -0.37
CA CYS A 94 8.28 3.18 -0.47
C CYS A 94 6.88 3.77 -0.68
N ARG A 95 6.54 4.82 0.08
CA ARG A 95 5.26 5.54 -0.05
C ARG A 95 5.09 6.14 -1.45
N GLU A 96 6.09 6.87 -1.93
CA GLU A 96 6.08 7.50 -3.25
C GLU A 96 5.95 6.44 -4.36
N THR A 97 6.77 5.39 -4.31
CA THR A 97 6.73 4.31 -5.29
C THR A 97 5.37 3.61 -5.29
N MET A 98 4.77 3.37 -4.12
CA MET A 98 3.44 2.77 -4.02
C MET A 98 2.38 3.71 -4.58
N GLN A 99 2.45 5.00 -4.25
CA GLN A 99 1.51 6.02 -4.73
C GLN A 99 1.54 6.14 -6.25
N ASP A 100 2.73 6.24 -6.84
CA ASP A 100 2.91 6.36 -8.30
C ASP A 100 2.38 5.13 -9.04
N ASN A 101 2.70 3.94 -8.55
CA ASN A 101 2.23 2.70 -9.14
C ASN A 101 0.71 2.56 -9.04
N LEU A 102 0.12 2.85 -7.88
CA LEU A 102 -1.33 2.81 -7.69
C LEU A 102 -2.02 3.84 -8.58
N GLN A 103 -1.49 5.06 -8.67
CA GLN A 103 -2.03 6.10 -9.53
C GLN A 103 -1.99 5.67 -11.00
N GLN A 104 -0.89 5.07 -11.46
CA GLN A 104 -0.78 4.55 -12.83
C GLN A 104 -1.79 3.43 -13.11
N VAL A 105 -1.96 2.49 -12.18
CA VAL A 105 -2.94 1.39 -12.32
C VAL A 105 -4.36 1.95 -12.36
N LEU A 106 -4.70 2.89 -11.49
CA LEU A 106 -6.02 3.54 -11.46
C LEU A 106 -6.31 4.28 -12.78
N GLN A 107 -5.35 5.03 -13.30
CA GLN A 107 -5.50 5.72 -14.59
C GLN A 107 -5.75 4.75 -15.75
N ARG A 108 -4.98 3.65 -15.81
CA ARG A 108 -5.17 2.62 -16.84
C ARG A 108 -6.53 1.94 -16.72
N LEU A 109 -6.97 1.64 -15.49
CA LEU A 109 -8.27 1.06 -15.23
C LEU A 109 -9.40 2.01 -15.66
N GLN A 110 -9.30 3.29 -15.31
CA GLN A 110 -10.26 4.32 -15.71
C GLN A 110 -10.37 4.39 -17.24
N ALA A 111 -9.24 4.47 -17.94
CA ALA A 111 -9.21 4.53 -19.41
C ALA A 111 -9.80 3.28 -20.08
N ALA A 112 -9.53 2.10 -19.51
CA ALA A 112 -10.12 0.84 -19.97
C ALA A 112 -11.64 0.84 -19.77
N ASN A 113 -12.11 1.25 -18.59
CA ASN A 113 -13.52 1.33 -18.28
C ASN A 113 -14.26 2.30 -19.22
N ASP A 114 -13.72 3.49 -19.44
CA ASP A 114 -14.29 4.47 -20.37
C ASP A 114 -14.35 3.92 -21.80
N SER A 115 -13.34 3.15 -22.21
CA SER A 115 -13.30 2.51 -23.53
C SER A 115 -14.35 1.42 -23.67
N VAL A 116 -14.57 0.61 -22.63
CA VAL A 116 -15.63 -0.41 -22.59
C VAL A 116 -17.00 0.25 -22.61
N CYS A 117 -17.23 1.30 -21.83
CA CYS A 117 -18.49 2.05 -21.83
C CYS A 117 -18.80 2.62 -23.23
N ARG A 118 -17.81 3.24 -23.88
CA ARG A 118 -17.97 3.74 -25.25
C ARG A 118 -18.25 2.62 -26.26
N LEU A 119 -17.59 1.48 -26.12
CA LEU A 119 -17.82 0.32 -26.99
C LEU A 119 -19.24 -0.22 -26.81
N GLN A 120 -19.65 -0.41 -25.55
CA GLN A 120 -20.99 -0.89 -25.22
C GLN A 120 -22.08 0.03 -25.76
N GLN A 121 -21.89 1.36 -25.66
CA GLN A 121 -22.82 2.32 -26.22
C GLN A 121 -22.94 2.17 -27.75
N ARG A 122 -21.81 2.07 -28.46
CA ARG A 122 -21.80 1.86 -29.92
C ARG A 122 -22.48 0.56 -30.33
N GLU A 123 -22.26 -0.52 -29.60
CA GLU A 123 -22.91 -1.80 -29.85
C GLU A 123 -24.43 -1.71 -29.63
N GLN A 124 -24.87 -1.01 -28.58
CA GLN A 124 -26.29 -0.78 -28.31
C GLN A 124 -26.95 0.05 -29.44
N GLU A 125 -26.28 1.11 -29.90
CA GLU A 125 -26.75 1.94 -31.02
C GLU A 125 -26.81 1.12 -32.32
N ARG A 126 -25.79 0.31 -32.62
CA ARG A 126 -25.80 -0.61 -33.77
C ARG A 126 -26.95 -1.61 -33.70
N LYS A 127 -27.17 -2.21 -32.53
CA LYS A 127 -28.27 -3.17 -32.31
C LYS A 127 -29.63 -2.50 -32.52
N LYS A 128 -29.80 -1.27 -32.03
CA LYS A 128 -31.02 -0.48 -32.26
C LYS A 128 -31.24 -0.22 -33.75
N MET A 129 -30.24 0.29 -34.46
CA MET A 129 -30.32 0.55 -35.91
C MET A 129 -30.65 -0.71 -36.71
N TYR A 130 -30.06 -1.85 -36.35
CA TYR A 130 -30.35 -3.14 -36.98
C TYR A 130 -31.81 -3.57 -36.77
N ASN A 131 -32.30 -3.49 -35.53
CA ASN A 131 -33.69 -3.82 -35.20
C ASN A 131 -34.67 -2.89 -35.92
N ASP A 132 -34.41 -1.58 -35.94
CA ASP A 132 -35.24 -0.59 -36.63
C ASP A 132 -35.32 -0.91 -38.13
N ARG A 133 -34.20 -1.27 -38.75
CA ARG A 133 -34.15 -1.71 -40.16
C ARG A 133 -34.93 -3.00 -40.39
N LEU A 134 -34.85 -3.97 -39.47
CA LEU A 134 -35.61 -5.22 -39.55
C LEU A 134 -37.11 -4.93 -39.52
N VAL A 135 -37.58 -4.15 -38.53
CA VAL A 135 -38.99 -3.78 -38.39
C VAL A 135 -39.50 -3.00 -39.60
N ALA A 136 -38.70 -2.07 -40.14
CA ALA A 136 -39.06 -1.33 -41.35
C ALA A 136 -39.21 -2.25 -42.58
N ASN A 137 -38.31 -3.23 -42.73
CA ASN A 137 -38.39 -4.22 -43.80
C ASN A 137 -39.62 -5.12 -43.67
N GLU A 138 -39.94 -5.56 -42.46
CA GLU A 138 -41.13 -6.37 -42.17
C GLU A 138 -42.41 -5.61 -42.53
N LYS A 139 -42.55 -4.36 -42.04
CA LYS A 139 -43.68 -3.49 -42.40
C LYS A 139 -43.82 -3.29 -43.90
N ARG A 140 -42.70 -3.05 -44.60
CA ARG A 140 -42.72 -2.91 -46.07
C ARG A 140 -43.22 -4.18 -46.75
N ARG A 141 -42.78 -5.36 -46.30
CA ARG A 141 -43.23 -6.63 -46.85
C ARG A 141 -44.72 -6.87 -46.60
N SER A 142 -45.22 -6.52 -45.41
CA SER A 142 -46.64 -6.61 -45.09
C SER A 142 -47.48 -5.71 -46.00
N LEU A 143 -47.07 -4.46 -46.22
CA LEU A 143 -47.77 -3.54 -47.14
C LEU A 143 -47.77 -4.06 -48.59
N GLN A 144 -46.63 -4.56 -49.07
CA GLN A 144 -46.52 -5.17 -50.39
C GLN A 144 -47.44 -6.39 -50.53
N TRP A 145 -47.54 -7.19 -49.47
CA TRP A 145 -48.43 -8.35 -49.45
C TRP A 145 -49.91 -7.93 -49.44
N GLU A 146 -50.28 -6.93 -48.65
CA GLU A 146 -51.64 -6.37 -48.63
C GLU A 146 -52.06 -5.83 -50.00
N GLU A 147 -51.19 -5.06 -50.65
CA GLU A 147 -51.42 -4.53 -52.00
C GLU A 147 -51.58 -5.66 -53.02
N PHE A 148 -50.65 -6.63 -53.01
CA PHE A 148 -50.73 -7.82 -53.87
C PHE A 148 -52.03 -8.60 -53.67
N MET A 149 -52.47 -8.78 -52.42
CA MET A 149 -53.70 -9.49 -52.08
C MET A 149 -54.96 -8.73 -52.51
N LYS A 150 -54.93 -7.40 -52.46
CA LYS A 150 -56.03 -6.54 -52.93
C LYS A 150 -56.24 -6.64 -54.44
N GLU A 151 -55.19 -6.89 -55.22
CA GLU A 151 -55.28 -7.07 -56.68
C GLU A 151 -55.83 -8.45 -57.10
N GLN A 152 -55.71 -9.48 -56.26
CA GLN A 152 -56.08 -10.85 -56.64
C GLN A 152 -57.54 -11.03 -57.08
N PRO A 153 -58.56 -10.45 -56.39
CA PRO A 153 -59.94 -10.58 -56.80
C PRO A 153 -60.21 -9.97 -58.18
N GLN A 154 -59.58 -8.84 -58.49
CA GLN A 154 -59.73 -8.18 -59.80
C GLN A 154 -59.13 -9.04 -60.91
N LYS A 155 -57.93 -9.60 -60.69
CA LYS A 155 -57.28 -10.53 -61.64
C LYS A 155 -58.14 -11.77 -61.86
N ARG A 156 -58.68 -12.36 -60.78
CA ARG A 156 -59.60 -13.50 -60.86
C ARG A 156 -60.87 -13.16 -61.65
N ALA A 157 -61.52 -12.04 -61.33
CA ALA A 157 -62.73 -11.61 -62.02
C ALA A 157 -62.49 -11.36 -63.52
N ALA A 158 -61.34 -10.79 -63.89
CA ALA A 158 -60.96 -10.59 -65.28
C ALA A 158 -60.82 -11.91 -66.05
N VAL A 159 -60.18 -12.92 -65.44
CA VAL A 159 -60.05 -14.27 -66.02
C VAL A 159 -61.40 -14.96 -66.12
N ASP A 160 -62.23 -14.92 -65.07
CA ASP A 160 -63.57 -15.52 -65.06
C ASP A 160 -64.45 -14.90 -66.17
N GLU A 161 -64.33 -13.59 -66.35
CA GLU A 161 -65.04 -12.83 -67.39
C GLU A 161 -64.57 -13.19 -68.81
N GLU A 162 -63.26 -13.30 -69.02
CA GLU A 162 -62.70 -13.74 -70.30
C GLU A 162 -63.15 -15.17 -70.64
N HIS A 163 -63.08 -16.07 -69.66
CA HIS A 163 -63.55 -17.44 -69.80
C HIS A 163 -65.05 -17.48 -70.16
N ARG A 164 -65.88 -16.72 -69.45
CA ARG A 164 -67.32 -16.61 -69.73
C ARG A 164 -67.60 -16.13 -71.16
N LYS A 165 -66.86 -15.12 -71.64
CA LYS A 165 -66.95 -14.64 -73.02
C LYS A 165 -66.53 -15.71 -74.04
N ALA A 166 -65.44 -16.43 -73.77
CA ALA A 166 -64.97 -17.50 -74.65
C ALA A 166 -65.98 -18.65 -74.76
N VAL A 167 -66.56 -19.08 -73.64
CA VAL A 167 -67.61 -20.11 -73.60
C VAL A 167 -68.87 -19.64 -74.34
N ALA A 168 -69.26 -18.38 -74.18
CA ALA A 168 -70.42 -17.82 -74.90
C ALA A 168 -70.20 -17.84 -76.42
N ARG A 169 -69.04 -17.37 -76.90
CA ARG A 169 -68.69 -17.43 -78.33
C ARG A 169 -68.70 -18.85 -78.86
N LEU A 170 -68.13 -19.80 -78.10
CA LEU A 170 -68.11 -21.21 -78.49
C LEU A 170 -69.53 -21.77 -78.60
N ARG A 171 -70.42 -21.46 -77.63
CA ARG A 171 -71.83 -21.86 -77.68
C ARG A 171 -72.56 -21.29 -78.88
N GLU A 172 -72.34 -20.02 -79.21
CA GLU A 172 -72.91 -19.37 -80.39
C GLU A 172 -72.46 -20.07 -81.68
N GLN A 173 -71.16 -20.36 -81.82
CA GLN A 173 -70.62 -21.10 -82.97
C GLN A 173 -71.25 -22.50 -83.11
N TYR A 174 -71.37 -23.26 -82.01
CA TYR A 174 -72.02 -24.56 -82.04
C TYR A 174 -73.51 -24.46 -82.37
N ALA A 175 -74.20 -23.43 -81.89
CA ALA A 175 -75.62 -23.21 -82.20
C ALA A 175 -75.84 -22.83 -83.67
N GLU A 176 -74.97 -22.01 -84.26
CA GLU A 176 -74.98 -21.75 -85.71
C GLU A 176 -74.73 -23.01 -86.52
N MET A 177 -73.67 -23.76 -86.18
CA MET A 177 -73.37 -25.03 -86.85
C MET A 177 -74.54 -26.02 -86.73
N GLN A 178 -75.20 -26.10 -85.57
CA GLN A 178 -76.39 -26.93 -85.38
C GLN A 178 -77.55 -26.48 -86.29
N LYS A 179 -77.78 -25.17 -86.43
CA LYS A 179 -78.79 -24.63 -87.36
C LYS A 179 -78.45 -24.95 -88.81
N ASP A 180 -77.19 -24.83 -89.20
CA ASP A 180 -76.75 -25.14 -90.57
C ASP A 180 -76.88 -26.64 -90.86
N LEU A 181 -76.46 -27.51 -89.94
CA LEU A 181 -76.70 -28.95 -90.04
C LEU A 181 -78.20 -29.29 -90.14
N ALA A 182 -79.06 -28.61 -89.38
CA ALA A 182 -80.51 -28.81 -89.47
C ALA A 182 -81.08 -28.41 -90.84
N LYS A 183 -80.54 -27.40 -91.51
CA LYS A 183 -80.92 -27.03 -92.89
C LYS A 183 -80.51 -28.10 -93.91
N PHE A 184 -79.39 -28.79 -93.69
CA PHE A 184 -78.96 -29.91 -94.53
C PHE A 184 -79.72 -31.23 -94.24
N ALA A 185 -80.34 -31.36 -93.07
CA ALA A 185 -81.12 -32.54 -92.67
C ALA A 185 -82.60 -32.52 -93.12
N THR A 186 -83.09 -31.42 -93.69
CA THR A 186 -84.48 -31.25 -94.17
C THR A 186 -84.66 -31.48 -95.68
N PHE A 187 -83.85 -32.35 -96.28
CA PHE A 187 -84.08 -32.92 -97.62
C PHE A 187 -84.48 -34.39 -97.51
#